data_AF-A0A1Y0IJ90-F1
#
_entry.id   AF-A0A1Y0IJ90-F1
#
_cell.length_a   1.000
_cell.length_b   1.000
_cell.length_c   1.000
_cell.angle_alpha   90.00
_cell.angle_beta   90.00
_cell.angle_gamma   90.00
#
_symmetry.space_group_name_H-M   'P 1'
#
loop_
_entity.id
_entity.type
_entity.pdbx_description
1 polymer ?
#
loop_
_entity_poly.entity_id
_entity_poly.type
_entity_poly.pdbx_seq_one_letter_code
_entity_poly.pdbx_strand_id
1 'polypeptide(L)'
;MQNSFGRTFGYVTAVLIGVFPALFLDFVALYADGSLQDKLSILYLVLPAYLILGFLFGWLVKPHLWNGTLALCSAAIVLVVLYTFKEAQQIVLHAAFLAVTLIGALAGIYLGNRIGKKRTPAA
;
A
#
# COMPACT_ATOMS: atom_id res chain seq x y z
N MET A 1 18.44 24.32 -14.75
CA MET A 1 18.15 23.95 -13.35
C MET A 1 16.76 23.34 -13.31
N GLN A 2 16.64 22.02 -13.19
CA GLN A 2 15.34 21.36 -13.17
C GLN A 2 14.84 21.37 -11.72
N ASN A 3 13.81 22.18 -11.44
CA ASN A 3 13.32 22.47 -10.08
C ASN A 3 13.03 21.15 -9.33
N SER A 4 13.82 20.86 -8.30
CA SER A 4 13.63 19.69 -7.43
C SER A 4 12.20 19.62 -6.87
N PHE A 5 11.59 20.79 -6.65
CA PHE A 5 10.21 20.95 -6.21
C PHE A 5 9.19 20.28 -7.15
N GLY A 6 9.36 20.39 -8.47
CA GLY A 6 8.42 19.79 -9.45
C GLY A 6 8.50 18.27 -9.49
N ARG A 7 9.69 17.70 -9.23
CA ARG A 7 9.86 16.24 -9.14
C ARG A 7 9.27 15.70 -7.83
N THR A 8 9.55 16.35 -6.70
CA THR A 8 8.97 15.97 -5.41
C THR A 8 7.45 16.07 -5.43
N PHE A 9 6.90 17.16 -5.99
CA PHE A 9 5.47 17.32 -6.18
C PHE A 9 4.89 16.22 -7.07
N GLY A 10 5.51 15.92 -8.21
CA GLY A 10 5.08 14.82 -9.08
C GLY A 10 5.08 13.45 -8.39
N TYR A 11 6.06 13.17 -7.53
CA TYR A 11 6.10 11.94 -6.74
C TYR A 11 5.04 11.88 -5.66
N VAL A 12 4.83 12.98 -4.93
CA VAL A 12 3.76 13.08 -3.93
C VAL A 12 2.40 12.88 -4.59
N THR A 13 2.14 13.52 -5.72
CA THR A 13 0.88 13.38 -6.46
C THR A 13 0.70 11.97 -7.02
N ALA A 14 1.75 11.34 -7.55
CA ALA A 14 1.68 9.95 -8.02
C ALA A 14 1.42 8.96 -6.88
N VAL A 15 2.02 9.18 -5.70
CA VAL A 15 1.74 8.38 -4.50
C VAL A 15 0.32 8.60 -4.03
N LEU A 16 -0.17 9.85 -3.98
CA LEU A 16 -1.56 10.15 -3.62
C LEU A 16 -2.54 9.50 -4.59
N ILE A 17 -2.31 9.60 -5.91
CA ILE A 17 -3.16 8.99 -6.94
C ILE A 17 -3.14 7.46 -6.85
N GLY A 18 -2.08 6.83 -6.36
CA GLY A 18 -2.06 5.38 -6.15
C GLY A 18 -2.67 4.95 -4.81
N VAL A 19 -2.42 5.71 -3.74
CA VAL A 19 -2.87 5.40 -2.38
C VAL A 19 -4.38 5.55 -2.26
N PHE A 20 -4.99 6.54 -2.93
CA PHE A 20 -6.44 6.73 -2.92
C PHE A 20 -7.22 5.53 -3.48
N PRO A 21 -6.89 4.96 -4.66
CA PRO A 21 -7.51 3.74 -5.17
C PRO A 21 -7.29 2.52 -4.28
N ALA A 22 -6.10 2.36 -3.70
CA ALA A 22 -5.81 1.26 -2.78
C ALA A 22 -6.66 1.37 -1.49
N LEU A 23 -6.75 2.57 -0.93
CA LEU A 23 -7.66 2.87 0.18
C LEU A 23 -9.12 2.68 -0.18
N PHE A 24 -9.51 3.04 -1.40
CA PHE A 24 -10.86 2.84 -1.89
C PHE A 24 -11.20 1.36 -2.02
N LEU A 25 -10.26 0.53 -2.48
CA LEU A 25 -10.42 -0.93 -2.52
C LEU A 25 -10.57 -1.52 -1.11
N ASP A 26 -9.77 -1.06 -0.14
CA ASP A 26 -9.91 -1.47 1.26
C ASP A 26 -11.27 -1.03 1.84
N PHE A 27 -11.75 0.17 1.49
CA PHE A 27 -13.06 0.66 1.90
C PHE A 27 -14.20 -0.15 1.28
N VAL A 28 -14.13 -0.44 -0.01
CA VAL A 28 -15.13 -1.29 -0.70
C VAL A 28 -15.11 -2.71 -0.12
N ALA A 29 -13.95 -3.28 0.19
CA ALA A 29 -13.88 -4.60 0.80
C ALA A 29 -14.56 -4.68 2.17
N LEU A 30 -14.35 -3.66 3.00
CA LEU A 30 -14.86 -3.64 4.38
C LEU A 30 -16.34 -3.27 4.44
N TYR A 31 -16.81 -2.37 3.58
CA TYR A 31 -18.17 -1.83 3.63
C TYR A 31 -19.13 -2.40 2.60
N ALA A 32 -18.66 -3.19 1.62
CA ALA A 32 -19.59 -3.87 0.71
C ALA A 32 -20.36 -4.96 1.47
N ASP A 33 -21.69 -4.86 1.46
CA ASP A 33 -22.64 -5.95 1.79
C ASP A 33 -22.59 -7.08 0.73
N GLY A 34 -21.39 -7.37 0.21
CA GLY A 34 -21.13 -8.41 -0.77
C GLY A 34 -20.97 -9.78 -0.11
N SER A 35 -21.08 -10.81 -0.94
CA SER A 35 -20.79 -12.18 -0.53
C SER A 35 -19.32 -12.33 -0.10
N LEU A 36 -19.01 -13.42 0.62
CA LEU A 36 -17.62 -13.74 0.96
C LEU A 36 -16.72 -13.79 -0.29
N GLN A 37 -17.28 -14.22 -1.43
CA GLN A 37 -16.57 -14.32 -2.70
C GLN A 37 -16.19 -12.94 -3.26
N ASP A 38 -17.04 -11.92 -3.07
CA ASP A 38 -16.73 -10.54 -3.47
C ASP A 38 -15.58 -9.99 -2.63
N LYS A 39 -15.60 -10.24 -1.31
CA LYS A 39 -14.55 -9.82 -0.38
C LYS A 39 -13.20 -10.48 -0.71
N LEU A 40 -13.20 -11.78 -1.04
CA LEU A 40 -12.00 -12.48 -1.49
C LEU A 40 -11.47 -11.94 -2.81
N SER A 41 -12.36 -11.60 -3.76
CA SER A 41 -11.97 -11.01 -5.04
C SER A 41 -11.26 -9.66 -4.86
N ILE A 42 -11.73 -8.84 -3.91
CA ILE A 42 -11.08 -7.57 -3.57
C ILE A 42 -9.72 -7.82 -2.91
N LEU A 43 -9.60 -8.82 -2.04
CA LEU A 43 -8.32 -9.20 -1.43
C LEU A 43 -7.25 -9.54 -2.48
N TYR A 44 -7.64 -10.21 -3.58
CA TYR A 44 -6.74 -10.48 -4.72
C TYR A 44 -6.31 -9.21 -5.48
N LEU A 45 -7.10 -8.13 -5.43
CA LEU A 45 -6.77 -6.83 -6.03
C LEU A 45 -5.90 -5.97 -5.11
N VAL A 46 -6.08 -6.07 -3.79
CA VAL A 46 -5.29 -5.32 -2.81
C VAL A 46 -3.81 -5.68 -2.88
N LEU A 47 -3.47 -6.97 -3.01
CA LEU A 47 -2.07 -7.42 -3.08
C LEU A 47 -1.27 -6.73 -4.20
N PRO A 48 -1.67 -6.81 -5.50
CA PRO A 48 -0.93 -6.15 -6.57
C PRO A 48 -0.96 -4.62 -6.45
N ALA A 49 -2.04 -4.03 -5.92
CA ALA A 49 -2.11 -2.59 -5.70
C ALA A 49 -1.03 -2.11 -4.72
N TYR A 50 -0.94 -2.72 -3.54
CA TYR A 50 0.10 -2.39 -2.55
C TYR A 50 1.50 -2.80 -3.00
N LEU A 51 1.63 -3.85 -3.80
CA LEU A 51 2.90 -4.24 -4.40
C LEU A 51 3.42 -3.18 -5.38
N ILE A 52 2.57 -2.66 -6.28
CA ILE A 52 2.92 -1.59 -7.22
C ILE A 52 3.23 -0.30 -6.47
N LEU A 53 2.38 0.09 -5.52
CA LEU A 53 2.59 1.26 -4.69
C LEU A 53 3.89 1.19 -3.90
N GLY A 54 4.11 0.07 -3.21
CA GLY A 54 5.34 -0.18 -2.48
C GLY A 54 6.55 -0.13 -3.41
N PHE A 55 6.45 -0.72 -4.61
CA PHE A 55 7.51 -0.68 -5.60
C PHE A 55 7.87 0.74 -6.02
N LEU A 56 6.87 1.54 -6.40
CA LEU A 56 7.08 2.94 -6.78
C LEU A 56 7.66 3.74 -5.62
N PHE A 57 7.14 3.54 -4.40
CA PHE A 57 7.62 4.24 -3.22
C PHE A 57 9.08 3.86 -2.87
N GLY A 58 9.42 2.57 -2.91
CA GLY A 58 10.78 2.07 -2.75
C GLY A 58 11.73 2.59 -3.83
N TRP A 59 11.26 2.66 -5.07
CA TRP A 59 12.09 3.07 -6.19
C TRP A 59 12.40 4.58 -6.18
N LEU A 60 11.41 5.40 -5.82
CA LEU A 60 11.47 6.86 -5.93
C LEU A 60 12.00 7.53 -4.66
N VAL A 61 11.50 7.10 -3.50
CA VAL A 61 11.80 7.73 -2.20
C VAL A 61 12.94 7.01 -1.46
N LYS A 62 13.17 5.72 -1.78
CA LYS A 62 14.16 4.86 -1.12
C LYS A 62 14.05 4.85 0.42
N PRO A 63 12.84 4.73 1.01
CA PRO A 63 12.68 4.73 2.46
C PRO A 63 13.32 3.49 3.10
N HIS A 64 13.58 3.57 4.40
CA HIS A 64 13.80 2.37 5.21
C HIS A 64 12.60 1.45 5.11
N LEU A 65 12.82 0.14 4.90
CA LEU A 65 11.79 -0.86 4.58
C LEU A 65 10.55 -0.73 5.46
N TRP A 66 10.72 -0.92 6.78
CA TRP A 66 9.61 -0.90 7.73
C TRP A 66 8.93 0.46 7.84
N ASN A 67 9.69 1.55 7.81
CA ASN A 67 9.11 2.89 7.94
C ASN A 67 8.29 3.23 6.70
N GLY A 68 8.76 2.85 5.51
CA GLY A 68 8.03 3.04 4.26
C GLY A 68 6.77 2.17 4.20
N THR A 69 6.87 0.90 4.61
CA THR A 69 5.70 0.00 4.67
C THR A 69 4.65 0.53 5.63
N LEU A 70 5.04 0.90 6.86
CA LEU A 70 4.10 1.42 7.85
C LEU A 70 3.47 2.75 7.41
N ALA A 71 4.25 3.66 6.80
CA ALA A 71 3.71 4.91 6.28
C ALA A 71 2.64 4.65 5.20
N LEU A 72 2.92 3.74 4.27
CA LEU A 72 2.06 3.44 3.14
C LEU A 72 0.81 2.64 3.54
N CYS A 73 0.93 1.77 4.55
CA CYS A 73 -0.19 0.98 5.08
C CYS A 73 -0.93 1.65 6.25
N SER A 74 -0.46 2.79 6.77
CA SER A 74 -0.98 3.42 7.99
C SER A 74 -2.50 3.64 7.95
N ALA A 75 -3.01 4.22 6.86
CA ALA A 75 -4.42 4.49 6.70
C ALA A 75 -5.26 3.20 6.63
N ALA A 76 -4.78 2.17 5.91
CA ALA A 76 -5.46 0.87 5.87
C ALA A 76 -5.45 0.17 7.23
N ILE A 77 -4.35 0.23 7.97
CA ILE A 77 -4.28 -0.31 9.34
C ILE A 77 -5.32 0.37 10.23
N VAL A 78 -5.40 1.70 10.20
CA VAL A 78 -6.39 2.45 11.00
C VAL A 78 -7.82 2.05 10.61
N LEU A 79 -8.14 1.98 9.32
CA LEU A 79 -9.46 1.57 8.84
C LEU A 79 -9.82 0.15 9.28
N VAL A 80 -8.93 -0.82 9.05
CA VAL A 80 -9.17 -2.23 9.41
C VAL A 80 -9.33 -2.38 10.92
N VAL A 81 -8.52 -1.69 11.74
CA VAL A 81 -8.64 -1.73 13.20
C VAL A 81 -9.98 -1.16 13.65
N LEU A 82 -10.37 0.02 13.16
CA LEU A 82 -11.67 0.63 13.49
C LEU A 82 -12.84 -0.28 13.08
N TYR A 83 -12.75 -0.90 11.90
CA TYR A 83 -13.81 -1.77 11.39
C TYR A 83 -13.88 -3.10 12.12
N THR A 84 -12.75 -3.63 12.59
CA THR A 84 -12.71 -4.86 13.40
C THR A 84 -13.49 -4.72 14.70
N PHE A 85 -13.47 -3.54 15.33
CA PHE A 85 -14.29 -3.31 16.53
C PHE A 85 -15.79 -3.26 16.22
N LYS A 86 -16.17 -2.89 14.99
CA LYS A 86 -17.58 -2.83 14.56
C LYS A 86 -18.12 -4.20 14.13
N GLU A 87 -17.29 -5.00 13.46
CA GLU A 87 -17.66 -6.32 12.93
C GLU A 87 -16.66 -7.40 13.36
N ALA A 88 -16.64 -7.69 14.67
CA ALA A 88 -15.69 -8.64 15.25
C ALA A 88 -15.82 -10.06 14.66
N GLN A 89 -17.00 -10.45 14.16
CA GLN A 89 -17.21 -11.73 13.48
C GLN A 89 -16.37 -11.90 12.20
N GLN A 90 -15.87 -10.82 11.60
CA GLN A 90 -15.03 -10.85 10.39
C GLN A 90 -13.53 -10.66 10.68
N ILE A 91 -13.09 -10.81 11.93
CA ILE A 91 -11.70 -10.56 12.34
C ILE A 91 -10.66 -11.32 11.52
N VAL A 92 -10.97 -12.55 11.09
CA VAL A 92 -10.08 -13.37 10.25
C VAL A 92 -9.86 -12.72 8.89
N LEU A 93 -10.93 -12.19 8.29
CA LEU A 93 -10.88 -11.52 6.99
C LEU A 93 -10.13 -10.19 7.10
N HIS A 94 -10.38 -9.43 8.18
CA HIS A 94 -9.64 -8.20 8.47
C HIS A 94 -8.13 -8.45 8.66
N ALA A 95 -7.77 -9.49 9.40
CA ALA A 95 -6.38 -9.90 9.57
C ALA A 95 -5.74 -10.31 8.23
N ALA A 96 -6.49 -11.02 7.37
CA ALA A 96 -6.02 -11.38 6.03
C ALA A 96 -5.78 -10.14 5.15
N PHE A 97 -6.70 -9.16 5.16
CA PHE A 97 -6.52 -7.88 4.46
C PHE A 97 -5.25 -7.18 4.95
N LEU A 98 -5.10 -7.02 6.27
CA LEU A 98 -3.95 -6.34 6.85
C LEU A 98 -2.62 -7.05 6.52
N ALA A 99 -2.61 -8.39 6.55
CA ALA A 99 -1.45 -9.18 6.15
C ALA A 99 -1.11 -8.99 4.67
N VAL A 100 -2.11 -9.08 3.77
CA VAL A 100 -1.92 -8.89 2.33
C VAL A 100 -1.40 -7.49 2.01
N THR A 101 -1.97 -6.47 2.64
CA THR A 101 -1.57 -5.07 2.49
C THR A 101 -0.12 -4.86 2.92
N LEU A 102 0.26 -5.37 4.10
CA LEU A 102 1.64 -5.30 4.61
C LEU A 102 2.63 -6.07 3.74
N ILE A 103 2.30 -7.30 3.35
CA ILE A 103 3.16 -8.15 2.52
C ILE A 103 3.37 -7.50 1.14
N GLY A 104 2.30 -7.03 0.51
CA GLY A 104 2.36 -6.32 -0.77
C GLY A 104 3.27 -5.10 -0.70
N ALA A 105 3.02 -4.21 0.27
CA ALA A 105 3.81 -3.00 0.44
C ALA A 105 5.29 -3.29 0.77
N LEU A 106 5.57 -4.23 1.67
CA LEU A 106 6.93 -4.62 2.04
C LEU A 106 7.69 -5.22 0.85
N ALA A 107 7.07 -6.16 0.13
CA ALA A 107 7.65 -6.77 -1.06
C ALA A 107 7.89 -5.74 -2.15
N GLY A 108 6.91 -4.86 -2.38
CA GLY A 108 7.02 -3.73 -3.30
C GLY A 108 8.23 -2.85 -2.95
N ILE A 109 8.29 -2.31 -1.73
CA ILE A 109 9.38 -1.42 -1.30
C ILE A 109 10.73 -2.11 -1.39
N TYR A 110 10.82 -3.38 -1.00
CA TYR A 110 12.05 -4.16 -1.14
C TYR A 110 12.51 -4.25 -2.60
N LEU A 111 11.61 -4.59 -3.52
CA LEU A 111 11.91 -4.67 -4.95
C LEU A 111 12.31 -3.30 -5.50
N GLY A 112 11.56 -2.25 -5.17
CA GLY A 112 11.84 -0.88 -5.59
C GLY A 112 13.20 -0.39 -5.12
N ASN A 113 13.53 -0.61 -3.84
CA ASN A 113 14.82 -0.26 -3.25
C ASN A 113 15.98 -1.00 -3.94
N ARG A 114 15.81 -2.31 -4.21
CA ARG A 114 16.87 -3.14 -4.81
C ARG A 114 17.17 -2.71 -6.25
N ILE A 115 16.14 -2.42 -7.05
CA ILE A 115 16.31 -1.95 -8.43
C ILE A 115 16.83 -0.51 -8.45
N GLY A 116 16.35 0.35 -7.55
CA GLY A 116 16.78 1.74 -7.40
C GLY A 116 18.24 1.90 -6.96
N LYS A 117 18.80 0.96 -6.18
CA LYS A 117 20.21 0.95 -5.78
C LYS A 117 21.16 0.61 -6.94
N LYS A 118 20.76 -0.26 -7.87
CA LYS A 118 21.58 -0.59 -9.04
C LYS A 118 21.82 0.58 -9.99
N ARG A 119 21.05 1.67 -9.89
CA ARG A 119 21.19 2.88 -10.72
C ARG A 119 22.07 3.97 -10.10
N THR A 120 22.47 3.86 -8.85
CA THR A 120 23.39 4.82 -8.21
C THR A 120 24.70 4.08 -7.95
N PRO A 121 25.63 3.98 -8.93
CA PRO A 121 26.98 3.58 -8.62
C PRO A 121 27.54 4.54 -7.57
N ALA A 122 28.17 3.99 -6.54
CA ALA A 122 28.88 4.78 -5.55
C ALA A 122 29.88 5.68 -6.29
N ALA A 123 29.68 6.99 -6.16
CA ALA A 123 30.65 8.00 -6.58
C ALA A 123 31.75 8.10 -5.52
#